data_AF-A0A9D8XAF5-F1
#
_entry.id   AF-A0A9D8XAF5-F1
#
_cell.length_a   1.000
_cell.length_b   1.000
_cell.length_c   1.000
_cell.angle_alpha   90.00
_cell.angle_beta   90.00
_cell.angle_gamma   90.00
#
_symmetry.space_group_name_H-M   'P 1'
#
loop_
_entity.id
_entity.type
_entity.pdbx_description
1 polymer ?
#
loop_
_entity_poly.entity_id
_entity_poly.type
_entity_poly.pdbx_seq_one_letter_code
_entity_poly.pdbx_strand_id
1 'polypeptide(L)'
;MKIAKKDALMWFRFFAQLPDDEELMPKQMELVYATFAQIEAAIDARNDKLLAEIKGLQSIDGRSYFVGKAEKFAKGCRSCLTGTGLTAIRKTNKCNIKCKFCYNYGDLDNIMPIGEGMWEIGGTRFYERDLDLLLSVQNKPTGISYVYLEPFMEIEKYYNIIRKFSEAGIHQHMYTNGTLANEENLKALGEAGLDELRFNLGATNCNDKVIEAIGIAKKYIKNVGIETPMTPEFFDTFFKKKEQILATGVDFINCAELHLNANNIENYAGENMY
;
A
#
# COMPACT_ATOMS: atom_id res chain seq x y z
N MET A 1 -14.16 -30.36 16.59
CA MET A 1 -13.24 -31.49 16.34
C MET A 1 -11.81 -31.00 16.52
N LYS A 2 -10.88 -31.85 16.97
CA LYS A 2 -9.44 -31.58 16.93
C LYS A 2 -8.77 -32.69 16.12
N ILE A 3 -7.83 -32.33 15.27
CA ILE A 3 -7.08 -33.23 14.39
C ILE A 3 -5.58 -33.14 14.71
N ALA A 4 -4.90 -34.28 14.74
CA ALA A 4 -3.46 -34.31 14.93
C ALA A 4 -2.73 -33.81 13.66
N LYS A 5 -1.56 -33.17 13.80
CA LYS A 5 -0.79 -32.66 12.66
C LYS A 5 -0.49 -33.73 11.61
N LYS A 6 -0.20 -34.96 12.05
CA LYS A 6 0.07 -36.11 11.17
C LYS A 6 -1.15 -36.47 10.33
N ASP A 7 -2.33 -36.49 10.94
CA ASP A 7 -3.59 -36.85 10.26
C ASP A 7 -4.03 -35.73 9.32
N ALA A 8 -3.91 -34.47 9.75
CA ALA A 8 -4.16 -33.32 8.89
C ALA A 8 -3.26 -33.35 7.65
N LEU A 9 -1.95 -33.56 7.82
CA LEU A 9 -1.02 -33.68 6.69
C LEU A 9 -1.38 -34.83 5.74
N MET A 10 -1.77 -35.98 6.29
CA MET A 10 -2.21 -37.13 5.49
C MET A 10 -3.44 -36.78 4.65
N TRP A 11 -4.46 -36.16 5.26
CA TRP A 11 -5.67 -35.75 4.55
C TRP A 11 -5.40 -34.70 3.48
N PHE A 12 -4.60 -33.68 3.77
CA PHE A 12 -4.27 -32.64 2.77
C PHE A 12 -3.43 -33.20 1.61
N ARG A 13 -2.55 -34.18 1.85
CA ARG A 13 -1.87 -34.89 0.76
C ARG A 13 -2.82 -35.68 -0.11
N PHE A 14 -3.84 -36.30 0.50
CA PHE A 14 -4.89 -36.98 -0.24
C PHE A 14 -5.73 -35.98 -1.06
N PHE A 15 -6.15 -34.86 -0.46
CA PHE A 15 -6.91 -33.82 -1.16
C PHE A 15 -6.14 -33.24 -2.36
N ALA A 16 -4.82 -33.05 -2.22
CA ALA A 16 -3.97 -32.57 -3.31
C ALA A 16 -3.77 -33.57 -4.46
N GLN A 17 -4.23 -34.82 -4.32
CA GLN A 17 -4.21 -35.84 -5.38
C GLN A 17 -5.57 -35.97 -6.08
N LEU A 18 -6.63 -35.35 -5.56
CA LEU A 18 -7.93 -35.35 -6.21
C LEU A 18 -7.90 -34.47 -7.47
N PRO A 19 -8.71 -34.79 -8.49
CA PRO A 19 -8.97 -33.89 -9.62
C PRO A 19 -9.46 -32.51 -9.13
N ASP A 20 -9.10 -31.45 -9.84
CA ASP A 20 -9.45 -30.07 -9.48
C ASP A 20 -10.98 -29.83 -9.43
N ASP A 21 -11.77 -30.65 -10.13
CA ASP A 21 -13.23 -30.60 -10.18
C ASP A 21 -13.93 -31.51 -9.15
N GLU A 22 -13.17 -32.28 -8.36
CA GLU A 22 -13.74 -33.16 -7.34
C GLU A 22 -14.06 -32.39 -6.04
N GLU A 23 -15.35 -32.32 -5.70
CA GLU A 23 -15.81 -31.69 -4.46
C GLU A 23 -15.58 -32.58 -3.23
N LEU A 24 -15.14 -31.96 -2.13
CA LEU A 24 -14.97 -32.64 -0.85
C LEU A 24 -16.33 -32.93 -0.19
N MET A 25 -16.50 -34.17 0.29
CA MET A 25 -17.67 -34.59 1.05
C MET A 25 -17.79 -33.81 2.37
N PRO A 26 -18.99 -33.66 2.96
CA PRO A 26 -19.18 -32.91 4.20
C PRO A 26 -18.23 -33.32 5.35
N LYS A 27 -17.94 -34.61 5.48
CA LYS A 27 -17.02 -35.10 6.51
C LYS A 27 -15.55 -34.72 6.25
N GLN A 28 -15.15 -34.64 4.98
CA GLN A 28 -13.83 -34.16 4.58
C GLN A 28 -13.72 -32.65 4.82
N MET A 29 -14.79 -31.90 4.53
CA MET A 29 -14.86 -30.47 4.85
C MET A 29 -14.73 -30.19 6.36
N GLU A 30 -15.32 -31.02 7.23
CA GLU A 30 -15.09 -30.90 8.68
C GLU A 30 -13.60 -31.03 9.05
N LEU A 31 -12.85 -31.91 8.38
CA LEU A 31 -11.41 -32.09 8.59
C LEU A 31 -10.61 -30.88 8.12
N VAL A 32 -10.98 -30.31 6.97
CA VAL A 32 -10.40 -29.06 6.44
C VAL A 32 -10.61 -27.93 7.44
N TYR A 33 -11.85 -27.67 7.85
CA TYR A 33 -12.16 -26.58 8.79
C TYR A 33 -11.51 -26.78 10.16
N ALA A 34 -11.46 -28.00 10.69
CA ALA A 34 -10.76 -28.27 11.94
C ALA A 34 -9.25 -28.01 11.82
N THR A 35 -8.66 -28.33 10.67
CA THR A 35 -7.25 -28.04 10.39
C THR A 35 -7.01 -26.53 10.31
N PHE A 36 -7.81 -25.80 9.54
CA PHE A 36 -7.70 -24.34 9.42
C PHE A 36 -7.88 -23.64 10.76
N ALA A 37 -8.93 -23.96 11.53
CA ALA A 37 -9.14 -23.38 12.85
C ALA A 37 -7.96 -23.64 13.83
N GLN A 38 -7.27 -24.79 13.69
CA GLN A 38 -6.07 -25.07 14.49
C GLN A 38 -4.83 -24.33 14.01
N ILE A 39 -4.71 -24.09 12.71
CA ILE A 39 -3.64 -23.25 12.14
C ILE A 39 -3.85 -21.80 12.56
N GLU A 40 -5.05 -21.25 12.36
CA GLU A 40 -5.44 -19.89 12.77
C GLU A 40 -5.15 -19.67 14.25
N ALA A 41 -5.65 -20.55 15.14
CA ALA A 41 -5.39 -20.42 16.57
C ALA A 41 -3.90 -20.47 16.94
N ALA A 42 -3.07 -21.21 16.19
CA ALA A 42 -1.64 -21.26 16.42
C ALA A 42 -0.93 -19.98 15.91
N ILE A 43 -1.39 -19.42 14.79
CA ILE A 43 -0.89 -18.16 14.24
C ILE A 43 -1.30 -16.98 15.11
N ASP A 44 -2.55 -16.91 15.54
CA ASP A 44 -3.04 -15.87 16.46
C ASP A 44 -2.26 -15.88 17.76
N ALA A 45 -2.05 -17.05 18.37
CA ALA A 45 -1.24 -17.17 19.58
C ALA A 45 0.24 -16.79 19.38
N ARG A 46 0.79 -16.93 18.16
CA ARG A 46 2.12 -16.45 17.80
C ARG A 46 2.12 -14.93 17.65
N ASN A 47 1.14 -14.38 16.95
CA ASN A 47 0.97 -12.95 16.72
C ASN A 47 0.78 -12.21 18.05
N ASP A 48 -0.06 -12.71 18.96
CA ASP A 48 -0.27 -12.11 20.28
C ASP A 48 1.03 -11.99 21.08
N LYS A 49 1.88 -13.03 21.02
CA LYS A 49 3.21 -12.99 21.68
C LYS A 49 4.11 -11.95 21.05
N LEU A 50 4.18 -11.89 19.72
CA LEU A 50 5.01 -10.91 19.01
C LEU A 50 4.52 -9.47 19.25
N LEU A 51 3.20 -9.24 19.23
CA LEU A 51 2.61 -7.93 19.52
C LEU A 51 2.90 -7.48 20.95
N ALA A 52 2.86 -8.41 21.92
CA ALA A 52 3.19 -8.12 23.32
C ALA A 52 4.67 -7.74 23.53
N GLU A 53 5.57 -8.14 22.62
CA GLU A 53 7.00 -7.78 22.66
C GLU A 53 7.26 -6.34 22.14
N ILE A 54 6.33 -5.76 21.36
CA ILE A 54 6.51 -4.42 20.78
C ILE A 54 6.18 -3.35 21.82
N LYS A 55 7.22 -2.67 22.32
CA LYS A 55 7.08 -1.60 23.31
C LYS A 55 6.34 -0.39 22.71
N GLY A 56 5.33 0.09 23.45
CA GLY A 56 4.54 1.26 23.06
C GLY A 56 3.61 1.01 21.87
N LEU A 57 3.35 -0.26 21.56
CA LEU A 57 2.33 -0.65 20.59
C LEU A 57 0.96 -0.17 21.04
N GLN A 58 0.24 0.43 20.12
CA GLN A 58 -1.12 0.91 20.29
C GLN A 58 -1.87 0.69 18.98
N SER A 59 -3.19 0.87 19.01
CA SER A 59 -4.01 0.78 17.81
C SER A 59 -4.81 2.06 17.58
N ILE A 60 -5.05 2.38 16.31
CA ILE A 60 -6.05 3.37 15.93
C ILE A 60 -7.40 2.65 15.78
N ASP A 61 -8.29 2.83 16.75
CA ASP A 61 -9.63 2.25 16.80
C ASP A 61 -9.69 0.74 16.49
N GLY A 62 -8.65 -0.01 16.90
CA GLY A 62 -8.53 -1.45 16.64
C GLY A 62 -8.32 -1.84 15.16
N ARG A 63 -8.05 -0.88 14.26
CA ARG A 63 -7.92 -1.13 12.81
C ARG A 63 -6.49 -1.32 12.33
N SER A 64 -5.54 -0.61 12.93
CA SER A 64 -4.13 -0.68 12.56
C SER A 64 -3.25 -0.42 13.78
N TYR A 65 -2.16 -1.18 13.89
CA TYR A 65 -1.20 -1.04 14.95
C TYR A 65 -0.13 -0.01 14.60
N PHE A 66 0.35 0.74 15.60
CA PHE A 66 1.46 1.68 15.42
C PHE A 66 2.24 1.89 16.72
N VAL A 67 3.45 2.42 16.57
CA VAL A 67 4.31 2.89 17.67
C VAL A 67 4.64 4.36 17.41
N GLY A 68 4.64 5.18 18.47
CA GLY A 68 4.94 6.61 18.38
C GLY A 68 3.84 7.48 18.98
N LYS A 69 3.81 8.77 18.64
CA LYS A 69 2.81 9.71 19.17
C LYS A 69 1.55 9.69 18.31
N ALA A 70 0.36 9.60 18.91
CA ALA A 70 -0.90 9.47 18.17
C ALA A 70 -1.20 10.68 17.25
N GLU A 71 -0.75 11.87 17.64
CA GLU A 71 -0.84 13.10 16.84
C GLU A 71 0.09 13.12 15.61
N LYS A 72 1.08 12.21 15.57
CA LYS A 72 1.99 12.00 14.43
C LYS A 72 1.54 10.86 13.52
N PHE A 73 0.44 10.17 13.83
CA PHE A 73 -0.11 9.14 12.96
C PHE A 73 -0.50 9.73 11.60
N ALA A 74 -0.13 9.06 10.51
CA ALA A 74 -0.31 9.56 9.15
C ALA A 74 -1.78 9.93 8.89
N LYS A 75 -2.03 11.16 8.47
CA LYS A 75 -3.38 11.69 8.25
C LYS A 75 -4.08 10.97 7.09
N GLY A 76 -3.36 10.61 6.03
CA GLY A 76 -3.90 9.78 4.96
C GLY A 76 -4.42 8.43 5.46
N CYS A 77 -3.69 7.78 6.38
CA CYS A 77 -4.13 6.53 7.00
C CYS A 77 -5.33 6.75 7.92
N ARG A 78 -5.34 7.82 8.72
CA ARG A 78 -6.47 8.16 9.58
C ARG A 78 -7.74 8.39 8.74
N SER A 79 -7.64 9.09 7.62
CA SER A 79 -8.77 9.27 6.69
C SER A 79 -9.27 7.94 6.14
N CYS A 80 -8.37 7.07 5.67
CA CYS A 80 -8.72 5.76 5.13
C CYS A 80 -9.39 4.86 6.18
N LEU A 81 -8.79 4.80 7.38
CA LEU A 81 -9.20 3.88 8.43
C LEU A 81 -10.40 4.40 9.23
N THR A 82 -10.56 5.70 9.46
CA THR A 82 -11.55 6.23 10.42
C THR A 82 -12.43 7.33 9.85
N GLY A 83 -12.11 7.82 8.66
CA GLY A 83 -12.86 8.87 7.98
C GLY A 83 -13.97 8.31 7.09
N THR A 84 -14.35 9.09 6.07
CA THR A 84 -15.41 8.72 5.11
C THR A 84 -14.90 7.80 3.99
N GLY A 85 -13.83 7.04 4.25
CA GLY A 85 -13.13 6.23 3.26
C GLY A 85 -12.10 7.01 2.44
N LEU A 86 -11.33 6.26 1.64
CA LEU A 86 -10.29 6.80 0.76
C LEU A 86 -10.71 6.66 -0.70
N THR A 87 -10.86 7.79 -1.40
CA THR A 87 -11.11 7.77 -2.84
C THR A 87 -9.79 7.68 -3.60
N ALA A 88 -9.58 6.57 -4.28
CA ALA A 88 -8.46 6.38 -5.19
C ALA A 88 -8.62 7.25 -6.44
N ILE A 89 -7.56 7.98 -6.79
CA ILE A 89 -7.47 8.80 -8.00
C ILE A 89 -6.32 8.29 -8.86
N ARG A 90 -6.60 8.07 -10.15
CA ARG A 90 -5.63 7.62 -11.15
C ARG A 90 -5.74 8.43 -12.42
N LYS A 91 -4.58 8.82 -12.97
CA LYS A 91 -4.46 9.37 -14.33
C LYS A 91 -3.67 8.46 -15.26
N THR A 92 -2.56 7.94 -14.76
CA THR A 92 -1.61 7.20 -15.58
C THR A 92 -2.01 5.73 -15.72
N ASN A 93 -1.58 5.14 -16.84
CA ASN A 93 -1.56 3.70 -17.06
C ASN A 93 -0.12 3.17 -17.22
N LYS A 94 0.89 3.93 -16.81
CA LYS A 94 2.30 3.57 -16.98
C LYS A 94 3.03 3.55 -15.64
N CYS A 95 3.97 2.63 -15.53
CA CYS A 95 4.98 2.60 -14.48
C CYS A 95 6.35 2.35 -15.12
N ASN A 96 7.39 2.99 -14.61
CA ASN A 96 8.76 2.84 -15.13
C ASN A 96 9.54 1.69 -14.48
N ILE A 97 8.95 0.95 -13.55
CA ILE A 97 9.59 -0.17 -12.86
C ILE A 97 8.64 -1.37 -12.73
N LYS A 98 9.22 -2.56 -12.57
CA LYS A 98 8.52 -3.85 -12.48
C LYS A 98 8.78 -4.50 -11.12
N CYS A 99 8.22 -3.94 -10.06
CA CYS A 99 8.45 -4.44 -8.69
C CYS A 99 7.94 -5.87 -8.53
N LYS A 100 8.70 -6.69 -7.81
CA LYS A 100 8.37 -8.09 -7.50
C LYS A 100 6.99 -8.26 -6.85
N PHE A 101 6.63 -7.34 -5.95
CA PHE A 101 5.35 -7.31 -5.22
C PHE A 101 4.21 -6.63 -5.99
N CYS A 102 4.43 -6.13 -7.22
CA CYS A 102 3.43 -5.34 -7.92
C CYS A 102 2.17 -6.16 -8.19
N TYR A 103 0.98 -5.64 -7.84
CA TYR A 103 -0.30 -6.26 -8.19
C TYR A 103 -0.48 -6.48 -9.70
N ASN A 104 0.18 -5.66 -10.52
CA ASN A 104 0.11 -5.69 -11.98
C ASN A 104 1.39 -6.28 -12.60
N TYR A 105 2.14 -7.08 -11.83
CA TYR A 105 3.35 -7.73 -12.35
C TYR A 105 3.01 -8.59 -13.58
N GLY A 106 3.80 -8.46 -14.65
CA GLY A 106 3.52 -9.14 -15.92
C GLY A 106 2.38 -8.54 -16.77
N ASP A 107 1.60 -7.58 -16.24
CA ASP A 107 0.40 -7.05 -16.90
C ASP A 107 0.42 -5.52 -17.14
N LEU A 108 1.55 -4.85 -16.85
CA LEU A 108 1.67 -3.38 -16.96
C LEU A 108 1.33 -2.84 -18.35
N ASP A 109 1.63 -3.59 -19.41
CA ASP A 109 1.41 -3.16 -20.80
C ASP A 109 -0.07 -3.26 -21.23
N ASN A 110 -0.90 -3.98 -20.46
CA ASN A 110 -2.33 -4.16 -20.75
C ASN A 110 -3.23 -3.22 -19.94
N ILE A 111 -2.65 -2.33 -19.11
CA ILE A 111 -3.43 -1.42 -18.31
C ILE A 111 -4.04 -0.35 -19.20
N MET A 112 -5.37 -0.28 -19.19
CA MET A 112 -6.11 0.67 -20.00
C MET A 112 -5.80 2.12 -19.62
N PRO A 113 -5.54 3.00 -20.62
CA PRO A 113 -5.37 4.43 -20.39
C PRO A 113 -6.65 5.07 -19.89
N ILE A 114 -6.49 6.18 -19.16
CA ILE A 114 -7.60 7.09 -18.90
C ILE A 114 -7.73 8.03 -20.10
N GLY A 115 -8.95 8.20 -20.61
CA GLY A 115 -9.18 9.04 -21.76
C GLY A 115 -8.76 10.50 -21.54
N GLU A 116 -8.59 11.21 -22.65
CA GLU A 116 -8.11 12.59 -22.66
C GLU A 116 -9.00 13.51 -21.82
N GLY A 117 -8.37 14.39 -21.03
CA GLY A 117 -9.07 15.29 -20.10
C GLY A 117 -9.80 14.62 -18.93
N MET A 118 -9.77 13.29 -18.82
CA MET A 118 -10.46 12.55 -17.76
C MET A 118 -9.54 12.07 -16.65
N TRP A 119 -10.14 11.81 -15.49
CA TRP A 119 -9.54 11.22 -14.30
C TRP A 119 -10.39 10.04 -13.86
N GLU A 120 -9.75 8.96 -13.41
CA GLU A 120 -10.45 7.90 -12.69
C GLU A 120 -10.47 8.27 -11.21
N ILE A 121 -11.67 8.37 -10.63
CA ILE A 121 -11.92 8.78 -9.26
C ILE A 121 -12.93 7.80 -8.68
N GLY A 122 -12.51 7.00 -7.69
CA GLY A 122 -13.39 6.05 -7.01
C GLY A 122 -13.99 4.98 -7.93
N GLY A 123 -13.26 4.56 -8.97
CA GLY A 123 -13.71 3.55 -9.94
C GLY A 123 -14.62 4.08 -11.06
N THR A 124 -14.90 5.39 -11.09
CA THR A 124 -15.64 6.06 -12.16
C THR A 124 -14.73 7.07 -12.87
N ARG A 125 -15.11 7.53 -14.07
CA ARG A 125 -14.35 8.53 -14.84
C ARG A 125 -15.06 9.87 -14.89
N PHE A 126 -14.32 10.94 -14.65
CA PHE A 126 -14.82 12.32 -14.69
C PHE A 126 -13.89 13.19 -15.53
N TYR A 127 -14.44 14.17 -16.25
CA TYR A 127 -13.59 15.19 -16.84
C TYR A 127 -13.08 16.15 -15.77
N GLU A 128 -11.86 16.63 -15.96
CA GLU A 128 -11.25 17.61 -15.06
C GLU A 128 -12.06 18.91 -14.96
N ARG A 129 -12.68 19.34 -16.06
CA ARG A 129 -13.57 20.51 -16.10
C ARG A 129 -14.83 20.37 -15.25
N ASP A 130 -15.25 19.13 -14.95
CA ASP A 130 -16.47 18.85 -14.20
C ASP A 130 -16.18 18.65 -12.70
N LEU A 131 -14.92 18.76 -12.26
CA LEU A 131 -14.53 18.55 -10.87
C LEU A 131 -15.16 19.57 -9.90
N ASP A 132 -15.32 20.82 -10.32
CA ASP A 132 -15.92 21.84 -9.46
C ASP A 132 -17.40 21.51 -9.19
N LEU A 133 -18.10 21.01 -10.21
CA LEU A 133 -19.47 20.49 -10.06
C LEU A 133 -19.48 19.28 -9.13
N LEU A 134 -18.59 18.30 -9.35
CA LEU A 134 -18.47 17.11 -8.51
C LEU A 134 -18.28 17.48 -7.03
N LEU A 135 -17.37 18.42 -6.75
CA LEU A 135 -17.07 18.91 -5.40
C LEU A 135 -18.22 19.72 -4.78
N SER A 136 -19.10 20.31 -5.60
CA SER A 136 -20.25 21.07 -5.11
C SER A 136 -21.45 20.19 -4.71
N VAL A 137 -21.57 19.00 -5.29
CA VAL A 137 -22.75 18.12 -5.09
C VAL A 137 -22.46 16.93 -4.18
N GLN A 138 -21.21 16.49 -4.09
CA GLN A 138 -20.81 15.35 -3.27
C GLN A 138 -20.42 15.78 -1.86
N ASN A 139 -20.66 14.90 -0.89
CA ASN A 139 -20.03 15.05 0.43
C ASN A 139 -18.52 14.91 0.26
N LYS A 140 -17.78 15.95 0.67
CA LYS A 140 -16.32 15.99 0.56
C LYS A 140 -15.71 14.86 1.41
N PRO A 141 -14.86 14.00 0.82
CA PRO A 141 -14.19 12.97 1.61
C PRO A 141 -13.21 13.61 2.59
N THR A 142 -12.96 12.94 3.71
CA THR A 142 -11.91 13.37 4.66
C THR A 142 -10.50 13.33 4.05
N GLY A 143 -10.33 12.58 2.95
CA GLY A 143 -9.09 12.54 2.18
C GLY A 143 -9.17 11.67 0.93
N ILE A 144 -8.21 11.88 0.03
CA ILE A 144 -8.06 11.19 -1.25
C ILE A 144 -6.63 10.70 -1.43
N SER A 145 -6.44 9.74 -2.34
CA SER A 145 -5.11 9.21 -2.66
C SER A 145 -4.83 9.15 -4.15
N TYR A 146 -3.69 9.67 -4.57
CA TYR A 146 -3.14 9.45 -5.90
C TYR A 146 -2.35 8.14 -5.89
N VAL A 147 -2.97 7.10 -6.43
CA VAL A 147 -2.52 5.70 -6.36
C VAL A 147 -2.50 5.05 -7.73
N TYR A 148 -1.99 3.82 -7.76
CA TYR A 148 -1.72 3.00 -8.93
C TYR A 148 -0.56 3.49 -9.79
N LEU A 149 0.31 2.53 -10.15
CA LEU A 149 1.44 2.74 -11.05
C LEU A 149 2.35 3.87 -10.57
N GLU A 150 2.95 4.66 -11.48
CA GLU A 150 3.84 5.75 -11.10
C GLU A 150 3.28 7.11 -11.53
N PRO A 151 2.68 7.90 -10.61
CA PRO A 151 2.22 9.26 -10.88
C PRO A 151 3.29 10.14 -11.53
N PHE A 152 4.57 9.95 -11.18
CA PHE A 152 5.65 10.77 -11.71
C PHE A 152 5.93 10.59 -13.21
N MET A 153 5.34 9.59 -13.85
CA MET A 153 5.37 9.44 -15.31
C MET A 153 4.64 10.59 -16.04
N GLU A 154 3.70 11.25 -15.36
CA GLU A 154 2.85 12.31 -15.91
C GLU A 154 2.55 13.38 -14.84
N ILE A 155 3.53 13.70 -14.00
CA ILE A 155 3.34 14.48 -12.76
C ILE A 155 2.72 15.85 -13.00
N GLU A 156 3.04 16.46 -14.14
CA GLU A 156 2.57 17.79 -14.52
C GLU A 156 1.05 17.84 -14.68
N LYS A 157 0.42 16.71 -15.00
CA LYS A 157 -1.05 16.60 -15.07
C LYS A 157 -1.69 16.68 -13.69
N TYR A 158 -0.97 16.31 -12.62
CA TYR A 158 -1.53 16.24 -11.28
C TYR A 158 -1.64 17.61 -10.60
N TYR A 159 -0.86 18.61 -10.99
CA TYR A 159 -0.81 19.89 -10.27
C TYR A 159 -2.16 20.61 -10.20
N ASN A 160 -2.93 20.65 -11.29
CA ASN A 160 -4.21 21.34 -11.31
C ASN A 160 -5.27 20.62 -10.46
N ILE A 161 -5.34 19.30 -10.55
CA ILE A 161 -6.29 18.52 -9.73
C ILE A 161 -5.93 18.59 -8.25
N ILE A 162 -4.64 18.57 -7.89
CA ILE A 162 -4.17 18.74 -6.51
C ILE A 162 -4.62 20.11 -5.98
N ARG A 163 -4.47 21.16 -6.78
CA ARG A 163 -4.90 22.51 -6.40
C ARG A 163 -6.40 22.58 -6.12
N LYS A 164 -7.23 22.02 -7.01
CA LYS A 164 -8.70 21.97 -6.82
C LYS A 164 -9.11 21.25 -5.52
N PHE A 165 -8.51 20.10 -5.23
CA PHE A 165 -8.81 19.37 -3.99
C PHE A 165 -8.24 20.05 -2.73
N SER A 166 -7.09 20.73 -2.85
CA SER A 166 -6.49 21.54 -1.78
C SER A 166 -7.39 22.72 -1.41
N GLU A 167 -7.87 23.47 -2.40
CA GLU A 167 -8.84 24.57 -2.23
C GLU A 167 -10.17 24.09 -1.64
N ALA A 168 -10.57 22.85 -1.93
CA ALA A 168 -11.74 22.22 -1.34
C ALA A 168 -11.56 21.81 0.13
N GLY A 169 -10.32 21.85 0.67
CA GLY A 169 -9.98 21.48 2.04
C GLY A 169 -9.90 19.97 2.29
N ILE A 170 -9.64 19.18 1.24
CA ILE A 170 -9.57 17.72 1.30
C ILE A 170 -8.12 17.29 1.49
N HIS A 171 -7.82 16.43 2.47
CA HIS A 171 -6.46 15.93 2.70
C HIS A 171 -6.00 15.03 1.55
N GLN A 172 -4.80 15.27 1.02
CA GLN A 172 -4.31 14.57 -0.16
C GLN A 172 -3.03 13.81 0.13
N HIS A 173 -2.96 12.55 -0.28
CA HIS A 173 -1.70 11.81 -0.25
C HIS A 173 -1.39 11.14 -1.59
N MET A 174 -0.11 11.12 -1.97
CA MET A 174 0.37 10.53 -3.21
C MET A 174 1.42 9.47 -2.92
N TYR A 175 1.46 8.42 -3.74
CA TYR A 175 2.49 7.38 -3.70
C TYR A 175 3.44 7.54 -4.88
N THR A 176 4.73 7.27 -4.65
CA THR A 176 5.74 7.20 -5.72
C THR A 176 6.79 6.16 -5.40
N ASN A 177 7.36 5.55 -6.43
CA ASN A 177 8.59 4.77 -6.32
C ASN A 177 9.84 5.67 -6.16
N GLY A 178 9.71 6.99 -6.39
CA GLY A 178 10.72 8.01 -6.15
C GLY A 178 11.84 8.10 -7.18
N THR A 179 11.89 7.21 -8.17
CA THR A 179 12.98 7.19 -9.18
C THR A 179 12.98 8.41 -10.10
N LEU A 180 11.82 9.06 -10.26
CA LEU A 180 11.62 10.26 -11.08
C LEU A 180 11.45 11.53 -10.23
N ALA A 181 11.53 11.42 -8.90
CA ALA A 181 11.42 12.56 -8.02
C ALA A 181 12.69 13.43 -8.11
N ASN A 182 12.49 14.73 -8.27
CA ASN A 182 13.55 15.73 -8.29
C ASN A 182 13.08 17.01 -7.59
N GLU A 183 13.98 17.95 -7.35
CA GLU A 183 13.62 19.16 -6.59
C GLU A 183 12.55 20.01 -7.27
N GLU A 184 12.52 20.06 -8.60
CA GLU A 184 11.55 20.85 -9.37
C GLU A 184 10.12 20.30 -9.21
N ASN A 185 9.92 19.00 -9.46
CA ASN A 185 8.59 18.41 -9.35
C ASN A 185 8.09 18.30 -7.90
N LEU A 186 8.99 18.07 -6.94
CA LEU A 186 8.65 18.06 -5.52
C LEU A 186 8.21 19.46 -5.03
N LYS A 187 8.89 20.51 -5.50
CA LYS A 187 8.48 21.90 -5.24
C LYS A 187 7.12 22.20 -5.86
N ALA A 188 6.90 21.83 -7.12
CA ALA A 188 5.63 22.04 -7.80
C ALA A 188 4.45 21.33 -7.12
N LEU A 189 4.66 20.11 -6.60
CA LEU A 189 3.66 19.40 -5.78
C LEU A 189 3.33 20.15 -4.49
N GLY A 190 4.34 20.70 -3.80
CA GLY A 190 4.15 21.53 -2.61
C GLY A 190 3.36 22.80 -2.92
N GLU A 191 3.68 23.51 -4.02
CA GLU A 191 2.99 24.71 -4.48
C GLU A 191 1.56 24.45 -5.00
N ALA A 192 1.28 23.23 -5.48
CA ALA A 192 -0.06 22.77 -5.80
C ALA A 192 -0.89 22.48 -4.54
N GLY A 193 -0.25 22.26 -3.40
CA GLY A 193 -0.91 22.03 -2.11
C GLY A 193 -1.10 20.55 -1.75
N LEU A 194 -0.18 19.66 -2.18
CA LEU A 194 -0.15 18.28 -1.73
C LEU A 194 0.23 18.19 -0.24
N ASP A 195 -0.58 17.52 0.58
CA ASP A 195 -0.33 17.40 2.03
C ASP A 195 0.71 16.34 2.39
N GLU A 196 0.76 15.25 1.62
CA GLU A 196 1.47 14.04 2.00
C GLU A 196 2.03 13.27 0.79
N LEU A 197 3.32 12.91 0.83
CA LEU A 197 3.99 12.11 -0.19
C LEU A 197 4.60 10.86 0.43
N ARG A 198 4.28 9.69 -0.11
CA ARG A 198 4.75 8.38 0.37
C ARG A 198 5.68 7.74 -0.64
N PHE A 199 6.91 7.46 -0.23
CA PHE A 199 7.91 6.77 -1.04
C PHE A 199 7.85 5.26 -0.79
N ASN A 200 7.85 4.47 -1.87
CA ASN A 200 7.99 3.03 -1.78
C ASN A 200 9.47 2.64 -1.96
N LEU A 201 10.19 2.49 -0.84
CA LEU A 201 11.61 2.14 -0.87
C LEU A 201 11.85 0.68 -1.27
N GLY A 202 10.89 -0.22 -1.02
CA GLY A 202 10.96 -1.61 -1.49
C GLY A 202 10.96 -1.69 -3.01
N ALA A 203 10.34 -0.72 -3.69
CA ALA A 203 10.28 -0.67 -5.15
C ALA A 203 11.65 -0.46 -5.81
N THR A 204 12.60 0.14 -5.07
CA THR A 204 13.92 0.53 -5.58
C THR A 204 15.07 -0.09 -4.81
N ASN A 205 14.77 -1.03 -3.91
CA ASN A 205 15.72 -1.65 -3.01
C ASN A 205 16.54 -0.64 -2.20
N CYS A 206 15.86 0.35 -1.62
CA CYS A 206 16.45 1.45 -0.86
C CYS A 206 17.56 2.19 -1.66
N ASN A 207 17.27 2.57 -2.91
CA ASN A 207 18.22 3.29 -3.76
C ASN A 207 18.63 4.64 -3.13
N ASP A 208 19.94 4.96 -3.15
CA ASP A 208 20.46 6.17 -2.49
C ASP A 208 19.85 7.46 -3.03
N LYS A 209 19.59 7.55 -4.34
CA LYS A 209 18.95 8.72 -4.95
C LYS A 209 17.51 8.91 -4.47
N VAL A 210 16.81 7.81 -4.21
CA VAL A 210 15.44 7.87 -3.70
C VAL A 210 15.45 8.28 -2.22
N ILE A 211 16.42 7.80 -1.44
CA ILE A 211 16.60 8.26 -0.06
C ILE A 211 16.93 9.75 -0.02
N GLU A 212 17.79 10.24 -0.93
CA GLU A 212 18.06 11.67 -1.09
C GLU A 212 16.80 12.45 -1.47
N ALA A 213 15.99 11.94 -2.40
CA ALA A 213 14.74 12.55 -2.82
C ALA A 213 13.73 12.69 -1.66
N ILE A 214 13.70 11.75 -0.70
CA ILE A 214 12.90 11.88 0.53
C ILE A 214 13.34 13.13 1.31
N GLY A 215 14.65 13.32 1.51
CA GLY A 215 15.20 14.50 2.19
C GLY A 215 14.89 15.81 1.46
N ILE A 216 14.90 15.80 0.12
CA ILE A 216 14.49 16.97 -0.69
C ILE A 216 13.00 17.23 -0.52
N ALA A 217 12.16 16.20 -0.57
CA ALA A 217 10.70 16.32 -0.45
C ALA A 217 10.30 17.00 0.87
N LYS A 218 11.02 16.74 1.96
CA LYS A 218 10.80 17.38 3.27
C LYS A 218 10.90 18.92 3.26
N LYS A 219 11.57 19.51 2.28
CA LYS A 219 11.63 20.98 2.11
C LYS A 219 10.32 21.57 1.59
N TYR A 220 9.53 20.79 0.85
CA TYR A 220 8.40 21.28 0.06
C TYR A 220 7.05 20.66 0.45
N ILE A 221 7.05 19.41 0.93
CA ILE A 221 5.85 18.67 1.29
C ILE A 221 5.74 18.58 2.82
N LYS A 222 4.54 18.86 3.32
CA LYS A 222 4.27 18.95 4.77
C LYS A 222 4.53 17.64 5.51
N ASN A 223 4.10 16.51 4.93
CA ASN A 223 4.32 15.19 5.49
C ASN A 223 4.95 14.29 4.43
N VAL A 224 6.10 13.68 4.75
CA VAL A 224 6.75 12.71 3.88
C VAL A 224 6.89 11.41 4.64
N GLY A 225 6.38 10.34 4.05
CA GLY A 225 6.41 9.01 4.64
C GLY A 225 7.07 7.98 3.74
N ILE A 226 7.38 6.84 4.33
CA ILE A 226 7.68 5.62 3.57
C ILE A 226 6.47 4.71 3.70
N GLU A 227 6.03 4.12 2.60
CA GLU A 227 5.06 3.02 2.63
C GLU A 227 5.51 1.92 1.68
N THR A 228 5.67 0.72 2.21
CA THR A 228 6.25 -0.39 1.48
C THR A 228 5.70 -1.70 2.03
N PRO A 229 5.38 -2.71 1.20
CA PRO A 229 5.12 -4.07 1.67
C PRO A 229 6.35 -4.66 2.35
N MET A 230 6.18 -5.26 3.53
CA MET A 230 7.30 -5.85 4.30
C MET A 230 7.74 -7.19 3.70
N THR A 231 8.55 -7.15 2.64
CA THR A 231 9.23 -8.34 2.11
C THR A 231 10.51 -8.63 2.90
N PRO A 232 10.99 -9.89 2.96
CA PRO A 232 12.28 -10.21 3.55
C PRO A 232 13.44 -9.40 2.93
N GLU A 233 13.43 -9.26 1.60
CA GLU A 233 14.43 -8.46 0.88
C GLU A 233 14.43 -6.99 1.32
N PHE A 234 13.26 -6.36 1.41
CA PHE A 234 13.15 -4.97 1.84
C PHE A 234 13.58 -4.80 3.30
N PHE A 235 13.21 -5.74 4.18
CA PHE A 235 13.65 -5.72 5.57
C PHE A 235 15.18 -5.69 5.65
N ASP A 236 15.85 -6.62 4.97
CA ASP A 236 17.31 -6.70 4.97
C ASP A 236 17.98 -5.44 4.42
N THR A 237 17.46 -4.88 3.32
CA THR A 237 18.08 -3.69 2.70
C THR A 237 17.76 -2.40 3.43
N PHE A 238 16.57 -2.28 4.02
CA PHE A 238 16.23 -1.19 4.94
C PHE A 238 17.20 -1.17 6.12
N PHE A 239 17.45 -2.31 6.77
CA PHE A 239 18.34 -2.36 7.93
C PHE A 239 19.80 -2.02 7.59
N LYS A 240 20.27 -2.37 6.39
CA LYS A 240 21.60 -1.95 5.89
C LYS A 240 21.73 -0.43 5.74
N LYS A 241 20.63 0.28 5.45
CA LYS A 241 20.60 1.73 5.19
C LYS A 241 19.80 2.53 6.22
N LYS A 242 19.45 1.90 7.35
CA LYS A 242 18.54 2.45 8.36
C LYS A 242 18.93 3.86 8.80
N GLU A 243 20.21 4.07 9.14
CA GLU A 243 20.68 5.38 9.61
C GLU A 243 20.54 6.47 8.54
N GLN A 244 20.84 6.17 7.28
CA GLN A 244 20.68 7.10 6.16
C GLN A 244 19.21 7.42 5.91
N ILE A 245 18.33 6.41 5.96
CA ILE A 245 16.89 6.58 5.80
C ILE A 245 16.32 7.46 6.92
N LEU A 246 16.66 7.19 8.18
CA LEU A 246 16.18 7.97 9.31
C LEU A 246 16.75 9.40 9.32
N ALA A 247 17.98 9.60 8.84
CA ALA A 247 18.59 10.92 8.71
C ALA A 247 17.86 11.84 7.72
N THR A 248 17.01 11.31 6.83
CA THR A 248 16.17 12.13 5.95
C THR A 248 15.12 12.96 6.71
N GLY A 249 14.81 12.58 7.96
CA GLY A 249 13.75 13.22 8.74
C GLY A 249 12.34 12.86 8.28
N VAL A 250 12.16 11.68 7.69
CA VAL A 250 10.84 11.11 7.35
C VAL A 250 9.89 11.16 8.56
N ASP A 251 8.62 11.49 8.32
CA ASP A 251 7.65 11.72 9.41
C ASP A 251 7.04 10.42 9.95
N PHE A 252 6.90 9.41 9.11
CA PHE A 252 6.35 8.10 9.46
C PHE A 252 6.82 7.01 8.48
N ILE A 253 6.76 5.76 8.94
CA ILE A 253 7.01 4.57 8.14
C ILE A 253 5.81 3.65 8.29
N ASN A 254 5.10 3.43 7.19
CA ASN A 254 4.00 2.50 7.09
C ASN A 254 4.51 1.14 6.59
N CYS A 255 4.41 0.16 7.47
CA CYS A 255 4.76 -1.22 7.16
C CYS A 255 3.52 -1.94 6.64
N ALA A 256 3.38 -2.05 5.32
CA ALA A 256 2.23 -2.71 4.72
C ALA A 256 2.41 -4.24 4.69
N GLU A 257 1.32 -4.97 4.84
CA GLU A 257 1.29 -6.42 4.61
C GLU A 257 1.56 -6.71 3.13
N LEU A 258 2.28 -7.80 2.83
CA LEU A 258 2.47 -8.20 1.45
C LEU A 258 1.22 -8.92 0.95
N HIS A 259 0.56 -8.33 -0.04
CA HIS A 259 -0.57 -8.97 -0.70
C HIS A 259 -0.10 -9.72 -1.95
N LEU A 260 -0.43 -11.01 -1.98
CA LEU A 260 -0.14 -11.88 -3.10
C LEU A 260 -1.39 -12.10 -3.95
N ASN A 261 -1.23 -12.06 -5.27
CA ASN A 261 -2.24 -12.37 -6.26
C ASN A 261 -1.64 -13.21 -7.39
N ALA A 262 -2.46 -13.62 -8.36
CA ALA A 262 -2.02 -14.44 -9.49
C ALA A 262 -0.84 -13.84 -10.28
N ASN A 263 -0.69 -12.51 -10.27
CA ASN A 263 0.35 -11.80 -11.01
C ASN A 263 1.71 -11.84 -10.31
N ASN A 264 1.74 -11.82 -8.97
CA ASN A 264 2.98 -11.68 -8.22
C ASN A 264 3.36 -12.90 -7.35
N ILE A 265 2.45 -13.84 -7.12
CA ILE A 265 2.67 -14.96 -6.20
C ILE A 265 3.88 -15.82 -6.57
N GLU A 266 4.02 -16.14 -7.86
CA GLU A 266 5.13 -16.96 -8.38
C GLU A 266 6.49 -16.31 -8.20
N ASN A 267 6.54 -14.98 -8.10
CA ASN A 267 7.79 -14.30 -7.85
C ASN A 267 8.37 -14.70 -6.48
N TYR A 268 7.52 -15.00 -5.51
CA TYR A 268 7.90 -15.36 -4.14
C TYR A 268 7.99 -16.87 -3.91
N ALA A 269 7.96 -17.68 -4.98
CA ALA A 269 8.10 -19.12 -4.87
C ALA A 269 9.42 -19.49 -4.16
N GLY A 270 9.31 -20.27 -3.08
CA GLY A 270 10.45 -20.72 -2.27
C GLY A 270 10.92 -19.72 -1.21
N GLU A 271 10.34 -18.52 -1.13
CA GLU A 271 10.63 -17.62 -0.01
C GLU A 271 9.90 -18.04 1.26
N ASN A 272 10.60 -17.98 2.39
CA ASN A 272 9.95 -18.15 3.67
C ASN A 272 9.35 -16.83 4.14
N MET A 273 8.05 -16.67 3.91
CA MET A 273 7.33 -15.44 4.23
C MET A 273 6.87 -15.37 5.71
N TYR A 274 7.06 -16.44 6.50
CA TYR A 274 6.57 -16.56 7.89
C TYR A 274 7.47 -17.37 8.85
#